data_AF-A0A836MQH0-F1
#
_entry.id   AF-A0A836MQH0-F1
#
_cell.length_a   1.000
_cell.length_b   1.000
_cell.length_c   1.000
_cell.angle_alpha   90.00
_cell.angle_beta   90.00
_cell.angle_gamma   90.00
#
_symmetry.space_group_name_H-M   'P 1'
#
loop_
_entity.id
_entity.type
_entity.pdbx_description
1 polymer ?
#
loop_
_entity_poly.entity_id
_entity_poly.type
_entity_poly.pdbx_seq_one_letter_code
_entity_poly.pdbx_strand_id
1 'polypeptide(L)'
;MENIDIDIDIDALIEKLRQITRDNGNEKYADAQFQLGFLYADIKHDYDQAEAYISNITRKDGPEIYARAQLCLGLLYAVIKKDYDRVESCWSNISTADSPEIYAQAQVYLGSLYAEIKMIMIRLNPAGQISPQQTVLKFMLKLKSI
;
A
#
# COMPACT_ATOMS: atom_id res chain seq x y z
N MET A 1 36.88 19.01 -16.24
CA MET A 1 35.73 18.13 -16.52
C MET A 1 34.71 18.45 -15.44
N GLU A 2 33.73 19.30 -15.76
CA GLU A 2 32.63 19.60 -14.85
C GLU A 2 31.79 18.33 -14.67
N ASN A 3 31.73 17.83 -13.44
CA ASN A 3 30.64 16.94 -13.04
C ASN A 3 29.38 17.79 -13.12
N ILE A 4 28.55 17.50 -14.12
CA ILE A 4 27.20 18.03 -14.20
C ILE A 4 26.43 17.32 -13.08
N ASP A 5 26.44 17.89 -11.88
CA ASP A 5 25.44 17.59 -10.89
C ASP A 5 24.11 18.06 -11.48
N ILE A 6 23.36 17.12 -12.07
CA ILE A 6 21.95 17.34 -12.39
C ILE A 6 21.25 17.40 -11.04
N ASP A 7 21.28 18.57 -10.42
CA ASP A 7 20.43 18.88 -9.28
C ASP A 7 19.00 18.91 -9.81
N ILE A 8 18.34 17.76 -9.76
CA ILE A 8 16.91 17.67 -10.10
C ILE A 8 16.20 18.49 -9.03
N ASP A 9 15.68 19.64 -9.42
CA ASP A 9 14.76 20.41 -8.60
C ASP A 9 13.51 19.56 -8.37
N ILE A 10 13.48 18.88 -7.22
CA ILE A 10 12.39 17.99 -6.81
C ILE A 10 11.08 18.76 -6.71
N ASP A 11 11.12 20.04 -6.33
CA ASP A 11 9.91 20.86 -6.23
C ASP A 11 9.36 21.19 -7.62
N ALA A 12 10.24 21.52 -8.59
CA ALA A 12 9.83 21.70 -9.98
C ALA A 12 9.27 20.41 -10.60
N LEU A 13 9.84 19.24 -10.26
CA LEU A 13 9.32 17.95 -10.70
C LEU A 13 7.94 17.65 -10.11
N ILE A 14 7.75 17.87 -8.81
CA ILE A 14 6.47 17.71 -8.13
C ILE A 14 5.41 18.59 -8.78
N GLU A 15 5.72 19.87 -9.04
CA GLU A 15 4.79 20.78 -9.70
C GLU A 15 4.40 20.31 -11.10
N LYS A 16 5.36 19.79 -11.89
CA LYS A 16 5.06 19.23 -13.21
C LYS A 16 4.15 18.00 -13.13
N LEU A 17 4.41 17.09 -12.19
CA LEU A 17 3.61 15.87 -12.03
C LEU A 17 2.18 16.19 -11.55
N ARG A 18 2.01 17.21 -10.70
CA ARG A 18 0.70 17.67 -10.21
C ARG A 18 -0.23 18.18 -11.31
N GLN A 19 0.32 18.68 -12.42
CA GLN A 19 -0.48 19.13 -13.57
C GLN A 19 -1.07 17.96 -14.39
N ILE A 20 -0.63 16.73 -14.16
CA ILE A 20 -1.15 15.56 -14.88
C ILE A 20 -2.47 15.16 -14.24
N THR A 21 -3.53 15.21 -15.04
CA THR A 21 -4.90 14.85 -14.66
C THR A 21 -5.38 13.66 -15.49
N ARG A 22 -6.57 13.14 -15.20
CA ARG A 22 -7.18 12.05 -15.98
C ARG A 22 -7.45 12.43 -17.44
N ASP A 23 -7.56 13.73 -17.77
CA ASP A 23 -7.69 14.21 -19.15
C ASP A 23 -6.44 13.91 -19.99
N ASN A 24 -5.29 13.70 -19.34
CA ASN A 24 -4.05 13.28 -20.00
C ASN A 24 -4.01 11.76 -20.27
N GLY A 25 -5.00 11.01 -19.78
CA GLY A 25 -5.07 9.55 -19.83
C GLY A 25 -4.87 8.93 -18.46
N ASN A 26 -5.69 7.92 -18.16
CA ASN A 26 -5.71 7.18 -16.90
C ASN A 26 -4.35 6.60 -16.50
N GLU A 27 -3.62 5.99 -17.43
CA GLU A 27 -2.30 5.42 -17.20
C GLU A 27 -1.28 6.51 -16.78
N LYS A 28 -1.20 7.60 -17.56
CA LYS A 28 -0.31 8.73 -17.25
C LYS A 28 -0.65 9.39 -15.93
N TYR A 29 -1.94 9.52 -15.62
CA TYR A 29 -2.39 10.03 -14.35
C TYR A 29 -1.94 9.13 -13.20
N ALA A 30 -2.16 7.81 -13.29
CA ALA A 30 -1.74 6.89 -12.24
C ALA A 30 -0.22 6.89 -12.06
N ASP A 31 0.56 6.90 -13.14
CA ASP A 31 2.03 7.01 -13.07
C ASP A 31 2.46 8.29 -12.35
N ALA A 32 1.80 9.43 -12.63
CA ALA A 32 2.10 10.69 -11.98
C ALA A 32 1.76 10.65 -10.48
N GLN A 33 0.59 10.12 -10.12
CA GLN A 33 0.19 9.93 -8.71
C GLN A 33 1.17 9.01 -7.98
N PHE A 34 1.61 7.93 -8.63
CA PHE A 34 2.53 6.96 -8.03
C PHE A 34 3.92 7.57 -7.81
N GLN A 35 4.42 8.34 -8.79
CA GLN A 35 5.69 9.08 -8.65
C GLN A 35 5.62 10.16 -7.57
N LEU A 36 4.54 10.94 -7.50
CA LEU A 36 4.33 11.90 -6.42
C LEU A 36 4.36 11.20 -5.06
N GLY A 37 3.66 10.07 -4.94
CA GLY A 37 3.69 9.21 -3.76
C GLY A 37 5.11 8.87 -3.30
N PHE A 38 5.94 8.38 -4.22
CA PHE A 38 7.34 8.04 -3.94
C PHE A 38 8.19 9.24 -3.57
N LEU A 39 8.09 10.36 -4.30
CA LEU A 39 8.86 11.57 -3.99
C LEU A 39 8.54 12.07 -2.57
N TYR A 40 7.27 12.02 -2.17
CA TYR A 40 6.88 12.39 -0.82
C TYR A 40 7.37 11.40 0.24
N ALA A 41 7.33 10.10 -0.01
CA ALA A 41 7.80 9.09 0.94
C ALA A 41 9.34 9.08 1.10
N ASP A 42 10.06 9.04 -0.02
CA ASP A 42 11.50 8.74 -0.05
C ASP A 42 12.38 9.98 0.06
N ILE A 43 11.91 11.13 -0.44
CA ILE A 43 12.71 12.36 -0.47
C ILE A 43 12.22 13.35 0.59
N LYS A 44 10.91 13.63 0.61
CA LYS A 44 10.34 14.61 1.55
C LYS A 44 10.05 14.01 2.93
N HIS A 45 9.99 12.68 3.03
CA HIS A 45 9.57 11.94 4.22
C HIS A 45 8.21 12.40 4.79
N ASP A 46 7.32 12.84 3.90
CA ASP A 46 5.93 13.19 4.20
C ASP A 46 5.02 12.03 3.79
N TYR A 47 4.80 11.14 4.74
CA TYR A 47 4.02 9.93 4.56
C TYR A 47 2.52 10.18 4.39
N ASP A 48 2.01 11.32 4.86
CA ASP A 48 0.61 11.68 4.70
C ASP A 48 0.33 12.15 3.27
N GLN A 49 1.23 12.94 2.69
CA GLN A 49 1.17 13.28 1.26
C GLN A 49 1.38 12.04 0.38
N ALA A 50 2.33 11.17 0.74
CA ALA A 50 2.55 9.93 0.01
C ALA A 50 1.27 9.05 -0.03
N GLU A 51 0.61 8.87 1.12
CA GLU A 51 -0.68 8.17 1.19
C GLU A 51 -1.73 8.84 0.30
N ALA A 52 -1.85 10.17 0.38
CA ALA A 52 -2.86 10.91 -0.37
C ALA A 52 -2.71 10.73 -1.89
N TYR A 53 -1.49 10.81 -2.41
CA TYR A 53 -1.24 10.63 -3.84
C TYR A 53 -1.44 9.17 -4.28
N ILE A 54 -0.87 8.19 -3.57
CA ILE A 54 -1.00 6.77 -3.96
C ILE A 54 -2.46 6.31 -3.87
N SER A 55 -3.24 6.81 -2.90
CA SER A 55 -4.66 6.47 -2.73
C SER A 55 -5.57 6.99 -3.84
N ASN A 56 -5.11 7.94 -4.66
CA ASN A 56 -5.89 8.43 -5.81
C ASN A 56 -5.92 7.42 -6.99
N ILE A 57 -5.01 6.44 -7.00
CA ILE A 57 -4.93 5.41 -8.03
C ILE A 57 -6.01 4.38 -7.79
N THR A 58 -6.91 4.26 -8.76
CA THR A 58 -8.02 3.30 -8.73
C THR A 58 -7.82 2.20 -9.77
N ARG A 59 -8.56 1.09 -9.64
CA ARG A 59 -8.53 0.00 -10.64
C ARG A 59 -8.91 0.46 -12.06
N LYS A 60 -9.64 1.57 -12.20
CA LYS A 60 -9.96 2.19 -13.52
C LYS A 60 -8.76 2.83 -14.20
N ASP A 61 -7.75 3.20 -13.40
CA ASP A 61 -6.55 3.85 -13.91
C ASP A 61 -5.55 2.82 -14.49
N GLY A 62 -5.68 1.56 -14.07
CA GLY A 62 -5.01 0.39 -14.62
C GLY A 62 -4.93 -0.72 -13.57
N PRO A 63 -5.27 -1.98 -13.89
CA PRO A 63 -5.28 -3.07 -12.91
C PRO A 63 -3.92 -3.29 -12.24
N GLU A 64 -2.84 -3.32 -13.02
CA GLU A 64 -1.49 -3.58 -12.50
C GLU A 64 -0.97 -2.43 -11.62
N ILE A 65 -1.12 -1.17 -12.05
CA ILE A 65 -0.70 -0.01 -11.26
C ILE A 65 -1.54 0.16 -9.99
N TYR A 66 -2.84 -0.19 -10.04
CA TYR A 66 -3.67 -0.28 -8.86
C TYR A 66 -3.16 -1.32 -7.87
N ALA A 67 -2.79 -2.53 -8.33
CA ALA A 67 -2.22 -3.54 -7.45
C ALA A 67 -0.91 -3.06 -6.80
N ARG A 68 -0.03 -2.40 -7.55
CA ARG A 68 1.20 -1.78 -7.02
C ARG A 68 0.89 -0.73 -5.96
N ALA A 69 -0.07 0.15 -6.24
CA ALA A 69 -0.51 1.20 -5.30
C ALA A 69 -1.04 0.60 -3.99
N GLN A 70 -1.91 -0.42 -4.06
CA GLN A 70 -2.42 -1.11 -2.88
C GLN A 70 -1.30 -1.81 -2.09
N LEU A 71 -0.33 -2.44 -2.78
CA LEU A 71 0.80 -3.07 -2.11
C LEU A 71 1.63 -2.04 -1.34
N CYS A 72 1.96 -0.91 -1.96
CA CYS A 72 2.70 0.20 -1.35
C CYS A 72 1.96 0.83 -0.16
N LEU A 73 0.65 1.08 -0.29
CA LEU A 73 -0.16 1.59 0.81
C LEU A 73 -0.17 0.62 1.99
N GLY A 74 -0.32 -0.69 1.75
CA GLY A 74 -0.25 -1.68 2.82
C GLY A 74 1.11 -1.70 3.52
N LEU A 75 2.22 -1.53 2.78
CA LEU A 75 3.55 -1.39 3.40
C LEU A 75 3.66 -0.11 4.24
N LEU A 76 3.14 1.01 3.74
CA LEU A 76 3.11 2.28 4.48
C LEU A 76 2.34 2.14 5.80
N TYR A 77 1.16 1.51 5.76
CA TYR A 77 0.36 1.28 6.96
C TYR A 77 1.02 0.29 7.93
N ALA A 78 1.71 -0.74 7.44
CA ALA A 78 2.36 -1.74 8.29
C ALA A 78 3.64 -1.20 8.96
N VAL A 79 4.43 -0.42 8.23
CA VAL A 79 5.77 -0.01 8.68
C VAL A 79 5.70 1.33 9.40
N ILE A 80 5.01 2.32 8.85
CA ILE A 80 5.00 3.69 9.36
C ILE A 80 3.82 3.93 10.30
N LYS A 81 2.59 3.63 9.85
CA LYS A 81 1.38 4.03 10.60
C LYS A 81 0.94 3.02 11.66
N LYS A 82 1.41 1.77 11.58
CA LYS A 82 1.01 0.64 12.45
C LYS A 82 -0.51 0.42 12.47
N ASP A 83 -1.17 0.63 11.34
CA ASP A 83 -2.62 0.45 11.17
C ASP A 83 -2.89 -0.86 10.42
N TYR A 84 -2.93 -1.96 11.16
CA TYR A 84 -3.03 -3.31 10.59
C TYR A 84 -4.38 -3.59 9.91
N ASP A 85 -5.45 -2.89 10.30
CA ASP A 85 -6.76 -3.01 9.63
C ASP A 85 -6.67 -2.45 8.21
N ARG A 86 -5.99 -1.32 8.02
CA ARG A 86 -5.74 -0.76 6.68
C ARG A 86 -4.75 -1.59 5.87
N VAL A 87 -3.74 -2.20 6.50
CA VAL A 87 -2.85 -3.16 5.83
C VAL A 87 -3.66 -4.30 5.21
N GLU A 88 -4.51 -4.94 6.03
CA GLU A 88 -5.35 -6.05 5.57
C GLU A 88 -6.28 -5.59 4.44
N SER A 89 -6.92 -4.43 4.59
CA SER A 89 -7.79 -3.89 3.55
C SER A 89 -7.05 -3.69 2.22
N CYS A 90 -5.85 -3.11 2.24
CA CYS A 90 -5.09 -2.85 1.03
C CYS A 90 -4.67 -4.15 0.33
N TRP A 91 -4.04 -5.08 1.05
CA TRP A 91 -3.54 -6.30 0.44
C TRP A 91 -4.65 -7.29 0.05
N SER A 92 -5.77 -7.32 0.77
CA SER A 92 -6.93 -8.16 0.41
C SER A 92 -7.71 -7.65 -0.80
N ASN A 93 -7.58 -6.36 -1.13
CA ASN A 93 -8.23 -5.76 -2.31
C ASN A 93 -7.52 -6.10 -3.63
N ILE A 94 -6.30 -6.62 -3.58
CA ILE A 94 -5.53 -7.05 -4.76
C ILE A 94 -6.07 -8.41 -5.20
N SER A 95 -6.41 -8.54 -6.47
CA SER A 95 -6.89 -9.78 -7.07
C SER A 95 -5.90 -10.32 -8.11
N THR A 96 -6.01 -11.61 -8.44
CA THR A 96 -5.22 -12.24 -9.52
C THR A 96 -5.45 -11.58 -10.88
N ALA A 97 -6.63 -10.98 -11.10
CA ALA A 97 -6.96 -10.23 -12.31
C ALA A 97 -6.28 -8.86 -12.37
N ASP A 98 -5.84 -8.31 -11.24
CA ASP A 98 -5.10 -7.04 -11.21
C ASP A 98 -3.64 -7.26 -11.64
N SER A 99 -2.98 -8.23 -11.00
CA SER A 99 -1.66 -8.75 -11.37
C SER A 99 -1.40 -10.05 -10.58
N PRO A 100 -1.19 -11.20 -11.24
CA PRO A 100 -0.94 -12.46 -10.55
C PRO A 100 0.31 -12.44 -9.65
N GLU A 101 1.36 -11.74 -10.09
CA GLU A 101 2.62 -11.61 -9.35
C GLU A 101 2.42 -10.79 -8.07
N ILE A 102 1.81 -9.61 -8.19
CA ILE A 102 1.58 -8.71 -7.05
C ILE A 102 0.56 -9.33 -6.10
N TYR A 103 -0.45 -10.02 -6.62
CA TYR A 103 -1.37 -10.81 -5.79
C TYR A 103 -0.62 -11.84 -4.94
N ALA A 104 0.25 -12.64 -5.55
CA ALA A 104 1.03 -13.64 -4.80
C ALA A 104 1.88 -12.99 -3.70
N GLN A 105 2.50 -11.84 -4.00
CA GLN A 105 3.26 -11.08 -3.01
C GLN A 105 2.38 -10.57 -1.86
N ALA A 106 1.20 -10.00 -2.17
CA ALA A 106 0.25 -9.53 -1.17
C ALA A 106 -0.23 -10.67 -0.26
N GLN A 107 -0.46 -11.87 -0.79
CA GLN A 107 -0.83 -13.04 0.00
C GLN A 107 0.28 -13.49 0.96
N VAL A 108 1.55 -13.43 0.54
CA VAL A 108 2.70 -13.71 1.41
C VAL A 108 2.78 -12.69 2.56
N TYR A 109 2.53 -11.41 2.27
CA TYR A 109 2.55 -10.38 3.29
C TYR A 109 1.36 -10.48 4.26
N LEU A 110 0.16 -10.79 3.79
CA LEU A 110 -0.99 -11.10 4.64
C LEU A 110 -0.71 -12.29 5.57
N GLY A 111 -0.13 -13.37 5.04
CA GLY A 111 0.28 -14.52 5.86
C GLY A 111 1.27 -14.14 6.96
N SER A 112 2.23 -13.28 6.64
CA SER A 112 3.22 -12.78 7.60
C SER A 112 2.58 -11.90 8.68
N LEU A 113 1.67 -11.00 8.28
CA LEU A 113 0.90 -10.15 9.21
C LEU A 113 0.09 -10.99 10.19
N TYR A 114 -0.64 -12.00 9.71
CA TYR A 114 -1.43 -12.86 10.57
C TYR A 114 -0.58 -13.68 11.53
N ALA A 115 0.60 -14.14 11.09
CA ALA A 115 1.55 -14.84 11.96
C ALA A 115 2.06 -13.91 13.08
N GLU A 116 2.38 -12.66 12.77
CA GLU A 116 2.82 -11.65 13.74
C GLU A 116 1.72 -11.33 14.77
N ILE A 117 0.50 -11.03 14.31
CA ILE A 117 -0.65 -10.78 15.18
C ILE A 117 -0.91 -11.98 16.11
N LYS A 118 -0.86 -13.20 15.57
CA LYS A 118 -1.03 -14.42 16.37
C LYS A 118 0.05 -14.55 17.44
N MET A 119 1.31 -14.27 17.12
CA MET A 119 2.40 -14.29 18.12
C MET A 119 2.20 -13.25 19.21
N ILE A 120 1.80 -12.03 18.85
CA ILE A 120 1.50 -10.96 19.81
C ILE A 120 0.37 -11.38 20.76
N MET A 121 -0.72 -11.94 20.21
CA MET A 121 -1.85 -12.42 21.02
C MET A 121 -1.43 -13.49 22.04
N ILE A 122 -0.59 -14.45 21.65
CA ILE A 122 -0.09 -15.49 22.57
C ILE A 122 0.74 -14.87 23.71
N ARG A 123 1.57 -13.87 23.41
CA ARG A 123 2.40 -13.19 24.42
C ARG A 123 1.57 -12.34 25.38
N LEU A 124 0.52 -11.68 24.89
CA LEU A 124 -0.34 -10.80 25.69
C LEU A 124 -1.39 -11.55 26.52
N ASN A 125 -1.70 -12.80 26.18
CA ASN A 125 -2.66 -13.62 26.91
C ASN A 125 -2.14 -15.04 27.20
N PRO A 126 -1.13 -15.17 28.09
CA PRO A 126 -0.55 -16.47 28.44
C PRO A 126 -1.52 -17.40 29.20
N ALA A 127 -2.64 -16.87 29.73
CA ALA A 127 -3.60 -17.61 30.55
C ALA A 127 -4.95 -17.94 29.85
N GLY A 128 -5.11 -17.62 28.57
CA GLY A 128 -6.28 -18.05 27.79
C GLY A 128 -7.59 -17.29 28.05
N GLN A 129 -7.56 -16.06 28.60
CA GLN A 129 -8.77 -15.30 28.93
C GLN A 129 -9.45 -14.58 27.74
N ILE A 130 -8.75 -14.36 26.63
CA ILE A 130 -9.30 -13.91 25.36
C ILE A 130 -8.97 -14.98 24.31
N SER A 131 -9.98 -15.69 23.81
CA SER A 131 -9.73 -16.76 22.84
C SER A 131 -9.30 -16.14 21.50
N PRO A 132 -8.16 -16.57 20.92
CA PRO A 132 -7.77 -16.19 19.55
C PRO A 132 -8.88 -16.50 18.53
N GLN A 133 -9.76 -17.44 18.89
CA GLN A 133 -10.92 -17.82 18.10
C GLN A 133 -11.91 -16.66 17.91
N GLN A 134 -12.17 -15.75 18.85
CA GLN A 134 -13.21 -14.72 18.60
C GLN A 134 -12.81 -13.67 17.55
N THR A 135 -11.52 -13.32 17.46
CA THR A 135 -11.02 -12.38 16.45
C THR A 135 -10.71 -13.12 15.15
N VAL A 136 -9.95 -14.22 15.21
CA VAL A 136 -9.55 -14.98 14.02
C VAL A 136 -10.74 -15.71 13.38
N LEU A 137 -11.77 -16.13 14.12
CA LEU A 137 -13.01 -16.70 13.53
C LEU A 137 -13.82 -15.63 12.82
N LYS A 138 -13.86 -14.38 13.34
CA LYS A 138 -14.53 -13.25 12.66
C LYS A 138 -13.84 -12.91 11.33
N PHE A 139 -12.51 -13.04 11.28
CA PHE A 139 -11.70 -12.86 10.07
C PHE A 139 -11.77 -14.05 9.10
N MET A 140 -11.65 -15.29 9.59
CA MET A 140 -11.76 -16.52 8.78
C MET A 140 -13.16 -16.73 8.20
N LEU A 141 -14.21 -16.30 8.89
CA LEU A 141 -15.58 -16.34 8.36
C LEU A 141 -15.78 -15.35 7.20
N LYS A 142 -15.02 -14.25 7.15
CA LYS A 142 -15.10 -13.23 6.09
C LYS A 142 -14.34 -13.63 4.82
N LEU A 143 -13.30 -14.46 4.96
CA LEU A 143 -12.54 -15.02 3.83
C LEU A 143 -13.23 -16.22 3.15
N LYS A 144 -14.24 -16.83 3.78
CA LYS A 144 -15.03 -17.93 3.18
C LYS A 144 -16.25 -17.46 2.38
N SER A 145 -16.49 -16.15 2.27
CA SER A 145 -17.67 -15.56 1.61
C SER A 145 -17.35 -14.80 0.31
N ILE A 146 -16.21 -15.09 -0.32
CA ILE A 146 -15.82 -14.63 -1.67
C ILE A 146 -15.53 -15.88 -2.50
#